data_AF-A0A348ZST3-F1
#
_entry.id   AF-A0A348ZST3-F1
#
_cell.length_a   1.000
_cell.length_b   1.000
_cell.length_c   1.000
_cell.angle_alpha   90.00
_cell.angle_beta   90.00
_cell.angle_gamma   90.00
#
_symmetry.space_group_name_H-M   'P 1'
#
loop_
_entity.id
_entity.type
_entity.pdbx_description
1 polymer ?
#
loop_
_entity_poly.entity_id
_entity_poly.type
_entity_poly.pdbx_seq_one_letter_code
_entity_poly.pdbx_strand_id
1 'polypeptide(L)'
;MKHPYNRRSVYSWAMYDWANSAFATTVMAGFFPIFFKQYWSSGLDVHVSTFYLGAANAIASGTVALMAPLIGSVADQGGARKRFLLCFCALGAIMTGLLFLVQKGDWFTAVLFYVLAIVGFAGGNVFYDSLIVTVAPKQKLDFVSALGYSLGYLGGGVLFGLNVLMTLKPQIFGLAGSADAVRLSFMTVAVWWAAFALPLFLFVKETKAPSSKRIGAVICGSLDQLATTFREIRRFRTVFTFLV
;
A
#
# COMPACT_ATOMS: atom_id res chain seq x y z
N MET A 1 16.63 9.44 -24.20
CA MET A 1 15.42 9.97 -24.85
C MET A 1 14.71 10.90 -23.88
N LYS A 2 14.50 12.18 -24.24
CA LYS A 2 13.76 13.15 -23.41
C LYS A 2 12.26 12.85 -23.56
N HIS A 3 11.67 12.13 -22.60
CA HIS A 3 10.21 12.07 -22.53
C HIS A 3 9.69 13.49 -22.26
N PRO A 4 8.81 14.05 -23.13
CA PRO A 4 8.24 15.36 -22.88
C PRO A 4 7.43 15.32 -21.58
N TYR A 5 7.70 16.28 -20.69
CA TYR A 5 7.00 16.45 -19.43
C TYR A 5 5.49 16.57 -19.68
N ASN A 6 4.75 15.49 -19.40
CA ASN A 6 3.31 15.43 -19.63
C ASN A 6 2.58 15.63 -18.32
N ARG A 7 1.95 16.81 -18.16
CA ARG A 7 1.16 17.16 -16.96
C ARG A 7 0.09 16.10 -16.67
N ARG A 8 -0.54 15.51 -17.69
CA ARG A 8 -1.56 14.46 -17.50
C ARG A 8 -0.97 13.22 -16.83
N SER A 9 0.22 12.78 -17.24
CA SER A 9 0.89 11.63 -16.61
C SER A 9 1.34 11.95 -15.19
N VAL A 10 1.78 13.19 -14.92
CA VAL A 10 2.14 13.67 -13.56
C VAL A 10 0.95 13.62 -12.62
N TYR A 11 -0.18 14.24 -12.99
CA TYR A 11 -1.38 14.21 -12.16
C TYR A 11 -1.95 12.79 -12.01
N SER A 12 -1.87 11.97 -13.06
CA SER A 12 -2.35 10.59 -13.00
C SER A 12 -1.49 9.72 -12.09
N TRP A 13 -0.17 9.95 -12.05
CA TRP A 13 0.73 9.32 -11.10
C TRP A 13 0.38 9.80 -9.68
N ALA A 14 0.33 11.10 -9.46
CA ALA A 14 0.01 11.68 -8.15
C ALA A 14 -1.39 11.28 -7.61
N MET A 15 -2.35 11.00 -8.50
CA MET A 15 -3.69 10.49 -8.12
C MET A 15 -3.64 9.10 -7.47
N TYR A 16 -2.59 8.31 -7.74
CA TYR A 16 -2.42 7.03 -7.09
C TYR A 16 -2.09 7.19 -5.60
N ASP A 17 -1.30 8.20 -5.22
CA ASP A 17 -1.10 8.53 -3.80
C ASP A 17 -2.41 8.98 -3.12
N TRP A 18 -3.23 9.78 -3.82
CA TRP A 18 -4.58 10.11 -3.36
C TRP A 18 -5.43 8.85 -3.10
N ALA A 19 -5.25 7.82 -3.93
CA ALA A 19 -5.98 6.57 -3.86
C ALA A 19 -5.50 5.67 -2.70
N ASN A 20 -4.19 5.39 -2.63
CA ASN A 20 -3.61 4.46 -1.64
C ASN A 20 -3.62 5.05 -0.22
N SER A 21 -3.56 6.38 -0.06
CA SER A 21 -3.45 7.03 1.25
C SER A 21 -4.74 6.89 2.07
N ALA A 22 -5.87 6.66 1.40
CA ALA A 22 -7.12 6.28 2.05
C ALA A 22 -6.99 4.99 2.87
N PHE A 23 -6.23 4.00 2.37
CA PHE A 23 -5.95 2.77 3.11
C PHE A 23 -5.08 3.05 4.33
N ALA A 24 -3.99 3.80 4.18
CA ALA A 24 -3.08 4.11 5.27
C ALA A 24 -3.79 4.88 6.41
N THR A 25 -4.60 5.88 6.07
CA THR A 25 -5.30 6.73 7.03
C THR A 25 -6.50 6.03 7.68
N THR A 26 -7.43 5.50 6.88
CA THR A 26 -8.67 4.92 7.41
C THR A 26 -8.46 3.53 7.97
N VAL A 27 -7.73 2.66 7.28
CA VAL A 27 -7.63 1.25 7.64
C VAL A 27 -6.49 1.06 8.62
N MET A 28 -5.26 1.30 8.17
CA MET A 28 -4.04 0.98 8.91
C MET A 28 -3.91 1.79 10.20
N ALA A 29 -4.08 3.12 10.13
CA ALA A 29 -3.93 4.00 11.28
C ALA A 29 -5.21 4.17 12.10
N GLY A 30 -6.36 4.33 11.42
CA GLY A 30 -7.62 4.72 12.07
C GLY A 30 -8.42 3.55 12.65
N PHE A 31 -9.16 2.87 11.78
CA PHE A 31 -10.25 1.99 12.20
C PHE A 31 -9.83 0.56 12.47
N PHE A 32 -8.84 0.00 11.76
CA PHE A 32 -8.51 -1.41 11.95
C PHE A 32 -8.07 -1.74 13.39
N PRO A 33 -7.13 -1.03 14.04
CA PRO A 33 -6.69 -1.36 15.39
C PRO A 33 -7.83 -1.30 16.43
N ILE A 34 -8.65 -0.25 16.33
CA ILE A 34 -9.76 0.00 17.26
C ILE A 34 -10.87 -1.05 17.05
N PHE A 35 -11.26 -1.25 15.79
CA PHE A 35 -12.34 -2.16 15.43
C PHE A 35 -11.95 -3.62 15.65
N PHE A 36 -10.68 -3.98 15.43
CA PHE A 36 -10.15 -5.29 15.77
C PHE A 36 -10.36 -5.59 17.26
N LYS A 37 -9.94 -4.68 18.13
CA LYS A 37 -10.07 -4.85 19.58
C LYS A 37 -11.52 -4.93 20.05
N GLN A 38 -12.40 -4.09 19.49
CA GLN A 38 -13.77 -3.92 19.98
C GLN A 38 -14.80 -4.87 19.34
N TYR A 39 -14.59 -5.29 18.08
CA TYR A 39 -15.55 -6.03 17.29
C TYR A 39 -15.07 -7.44 16.93
N TRP A 40 -13.89 -7.57 16.31
CA TRP A 40 -13.42 -8.87 15.84
C TRP A 40 -12.81 -9.74 16.95
N SER A 41 -12.15 -9.15 17.95
CA SER A 41 -11.66 -9.88 19.13
C SER A 41 -12.61 -9.75 20.33
N SER A 42 -13.89 -9.41 20.11
CA SER A 42 -14.83 -9.23 21.21
C SER A 42 -15.01 -10.55 21.98
N GLY A 43 -14.79 -10.54 23.30
CA GLY A 43 -14.87 -11.73 24.14
C GLY A 43 -13.51 -12.35 24.49
N LEU A 44 -12.42 -11.89 23.88
CA LEU A 44 -11.06 -12.20 24.34
C LEU A 44 -10.60 -11.22 25.40
N ASP A 45 -9.70 -11.67 26.28
CA ASP A 45 -9.00 -10.81 27.22
C ASP A 45 -8.23 -9.71 26.47
N VAL A 46 -8.16 -8.51 27.07
CA VAL A 46 -7.54 -7.33 26.45
C VAL A 46 -6.06 -7.56 26.15
N HIS A 47 -5.35 -8.30 27.01
CA HIS A 47 -3.94 -8.62 26.79
C HIS A 47 -3.77 -9.57 25.59
N VAL A 48 -4.67 -10.55 25.45
CA VAL A 48 -4.66 -11.52 24.35
C VAL A 48 -5.00 -10.84 23.02
N SER A 49 -6.01 -9.95 22.99
CA SER A 49 -6.35 -9.15 21.81
C SER A 49 -5.18 -8.27 21.36
N THR A 50 -4.51 -7.61 22.30
CA THR A 50 -3.33 -6.77 22.02
C THR A 50 -2.18 -7.61 21.47
N PHE A 51 -1.96 -8.81 22.03
CA PHE A 51 -0.96 -9.75 21.53
C PHE A 51 -1.24 -10.17 20.08
N TYR A 52 -2.48 -10.55 19.74
CA TYR A 52 -2.82 -10.95 18.36
C TYR A 52 -2.69 -9.80 17.37
N LEU A 53 -3.07 -8.57 17.75
CA LEU A 53 -2.87 -7.40 16.90
C LEU A 53 -1.37 -7.10 16.68
N GLY A 54 -0.56 -7.23 17.73
CA GLY A 54 0.90 -7.12 17.64
C GLY A 54 1.52 -8.18 16.75
N ALA A 55 1.11 -9.44 16.92
CA ALA A 55 1.53 -10.57 16.08
C ALA A 55 1.11 -10.37 14.61
N ALA A 56 -0.10 -9.88 14.36
CA ALA A 56 -0.57 -9.55 13.01
C ALA A 56 0.33 -8.50 12.33
N ASN A 57 0.64 -7.40 13.02
CA ASN A 57 1.55 -6.37 12.51
C ASN A 57 2.98 -6.89 12.31
N ALA A 58 3.46 -7.76 13.19
CA ALA A 58 4.77 -8.41 13.05
C ALA A 58 4.82 -9.34 11.84
N ILE A 59 3.79 -10.16 11.62
CA ILE A 59 3.66 -11.04 10.45
C ILE A 59 3.55 -10.20 9.17
N ALA A 60 2.73 -9.15 9.16
CA ALA A 60 2.61 -8.25 8.01
C ALA A 60 3.96 -7.60 7.67
N SER A 61 4.60 -6.97 8.66
CA SER A 61 5.90 -6.31 8.48
C SER A 61 6.99 -7.30 8.08
N GLY A 62 7.02 -8.49 8.68
CA GLY A 62 7.95 -9.57 8.33
C GLY A 62 7.75 -10.08 6.91
N THR A 63 6.50 -10.28 6.49
CA THR A 63 6.17 -10.69 5.12
C THR A 63 6.61 -9.64 4.11
N VAL A 64 6.32 -8.36 4.37
CA VAL A 64 6.76 -7.25 3.53
C VAL A 64 8.29 -7.17 3.48
N ALA A 65 8.97 -7.29 4.62
CA ALA A 65 10.43 -7.24 4.68
C ALA A 65 11.10 -8.40 3.92
N LEU A 66 10.54 -9.61 3.97
CA LEU A 66 11.03 -10.76 3.20
C LEU A 66 10.76 -10.61 1.70
N MET A 67 9.64 -9.99 1.33
CA MET A 67 9.29 -9.76 -0.07
C MET A 67 9.99 -8.55 -0.68
N ALA A 68 10.41 -7.56 0.12
CA ALA A 68 10.97 -6.30 -0.36
C ALA A 68 12.16 -6.47 -1.31
N PRO A 69 13.15 -7.36 -1.05
CA PRO A 69 14.27 -7.53 -1.97
C PRO A 69 13.87 -8.15 -3.31
N LEU A 70 12.91 -9.09 -3.28
CA LEU A 70 12.37 -9.73 -4.48
C LEU A 70 11.53 -8.74 -5.31
N ILE A 71 10.67 -7.97 -4.66
CA ILE A 71 9.82 -6.98 -5.30
C ILE A 71 10.67 -5.86 -5.89
N GLY A 72 11.62 -5.33 -5.12
CA GLY A 72 12.51 -4.25 -5.55
C GLY A 72 13.33 -4.65 -6.78
N SER A 73 13.89 -5.85 -6.80
CA SER A 73 14.68 -6.29 -7.94
C SER A 73 13.87 -6.51 -9.22
N VAL A 74 12.61 -6.94 -9.08
CA VAL A 74 11.67 -7.01 -10.21
C VAL A 74 11.28 -5.61 -10.68
N ALA A 75 11.13 -4.64 -9.77
CA ALA A 75 10.84 -3.25 -10.10
C ALA A 75 12.00 -2.58 -10.87
N ASP A 76 13.24 -2.89 -10.51
CA ASP A 76 14.45 -2.31 -11.10
C ASP A 76 14.70 -2.75 -12.55
N GLN A 77 14.27 -3.96 -12.94
CA GLN A 77 14.56 -4.50 -14.28
C GLN A 77 13.63 -3.99 -15.38
N GLY A 78 12.60 -3.23 -15.00
CA GLY A 78 11.70 -2.52 -15.91
C GLY A 78 10.81 -3.42 -16.78
N GLY A 79 9.78 -2.82 -17.40
CA GLY A 79 8.98 -3.45 -18.44
C GLY A 79 7.70 -4.15 -17.97
N ALA A 80 7.45 -4.27 -16.67
CA ALA A 80 6.21 -4.81 -16.12
C ALA A 80 5.73 -4.13 -14.83
N ARG A 81 6.30 -2.96 -14.44
CA ARG A 81 5.98 -2.27 -13.18
C ARG A 81 4.50 -1.96 -13.07
N LYS A 82 3.86 -1.51 -14.15
CA LYS A 82 2.40 -1.23 -14.13
C LYS A 82 1.56 -2.50 -13.91
N ARG A 83 2.00 -3.65 -14.41
CA ARG A 83 1.27 -4.92 -14.24
C ARG A 83 1.35 -5.40 -12.80
N PHE A 84 2.55 -5.38 -12.22
CA PHE A 84 2.72 -5.73 -10.81
C PHE A 84 1.99 -4.74 -9.90
N LEU A 85 2.09 -3.44 -10.17
CA LEU A 85 1.32 -2.42 -9.47
C LEU A 85 -0.19 -2.72 -9.50
N LEU A 86 -0.73 -3.11 -10.65
CA LEU A 86 -2.14 -3.49 -10.76
C LEU A 86 -2.48 -4.70 -9.91
N CYS A 87 -1.65 -5.75 -9.93
CA CYS A 87 -1.86 -6.95 -9.10
C CYS A 87 -1.86 -6.63 -7.61
N PHE A 88 -0.88 -5.86 -7.13
CA PHE A 88 -0.77 -5.46 -5.73
C PHE A 88 -1.87 -4.48 -5.31
N CYS A 89 -2.22 -3.52 -6.17
CA CYS A 89 -3.35 -2.62 -5.94
C CYS A 89 -4.67 -3.39 -5.86
N ALA A 90 -4.91 -4.34 -6.76
CA ALA A 90 -6.10 -5.20 -6.72
C ALA A 90 -6.12 -6.06 -5.46
N LEU A 91 -5.00 -6.68 -5.07
CA LEU A 91 -4.89 -7.42 -3.82
C LEU A 91 -5.24 -6.53 -2.63
N GLY A 92 -4.64 -5.34 -2.53
CA GLY A 92 -4.88 -4.37 -1.47
C GLY A 92 -6.35 -3.96 -1.37
N ALA A 93 -6.93 -3.53 -2.49
CA ALA A 93 -8.31 -3.08 -2.56
C ALA A 93 -9.31 -4.21 -2.26
N ILE A 94 -9.15 -5.39 -2.86
CA ILE A 94 -10.05 -6.53 -2.65
C ILE A 94 -9.99 -6.99 -1.20
N MET A 95 -8.80 -7.20 -0.64
CA MET A 95 -8.66 -7.65 0.76
C MET A 95 -9.22 -6.61 1.75
N THR A 96 -9.03 -5.33 1.47
CA THR A 96 -9.68 -4.25 2.25
C THR A 96 -11.20 -4.32 2.16
N GLY A 97 -11.75 -4.51 0.96
CA GLY A 97 -13.20 -4.63 0.77
C GLY A 97 -13.79 -5.88 1.47
N LEU A 98 -13.05 -6.99 1.48
CA LEU A 98 -13.46 -8.22 2.16
C LEU A 98 -13.57 -8.07 3.68
N LEU A 99 -12.88 -7.10 4.30
CA LEU A 99 -13.06 -6.79 5.73
C LEU A 99 -14.50 -6.42 6.09
N PHE A 100 -15.28 -5.89 5.13
CA PHE A 100 -16.72 -5.63 5.33
C PHE A 100 -17.51 -6.90 5.68
N LEU A 101 -17.11 -8.05 5.14
CA LEU A 101 -17.80 -9.33 5.29
C LEU A 101 -17.42 -10.08 6.57
N VAL A 102 -16.35 -9.67 7.25
CA VAL A 102 -15.86 -10.36 8.44
C VAL A 102 -16.82 -10.16 9.61
N GLN A 103 -17.28 -11.27 10.17
CA GLN A 103 -18.26 -11.28 11.26
C GLN A 103 -17.62 -10.96 12.61
N LYS A 104 -18.45 -10.48 13.54
CA LYS A 104 -18.04 -10.23 14.93
C LYS A 104 -17.43 -11.49 15.55
N GLY A 105 -16.32 -11.34 16.27
CA GLY A 105 -15.60 -12.46 16.89
C GLY A 105 -14.61 -13.21 15.97
N ASP A 106 -14.67 -13.00 14.65
CA ASP A 106 -13.75 -13.64 13.69
C ASP A 106 -12.46 -12.82 13.50
N TRP A 107 -11.64 -12.80 14.54
CA TRP A 107 -10.36 -12.09 14.56
C TRP A 107 -9.34 -12.66 13.56
N PHE A 108 -9.35 -13.97 13.33
CA PHE A 108 -8.37 -14.61 12.46
C PHE A 108 -8.53 -14.18 11.02
N THR A 109 -9.75 -14.21 10.49
CA THR A 109 -10.05 -13.76 9.12
C THR A 109 -9.77 -12.26 8.95
N ALA A 110 -10.08 -11.45 9.97
CA ALA A 110 -9.75 -10.01 9.97
C ALA A 110 -8.24 -9.76 9.82
N VAL A 111 -7.41 -10.47 10.61
CA VAL A 111 -5.95 -10.39 10.52
C VAL A 111 -5.45 -10.84 9.16
N LEU A 112 -5.95 -11.96 8.65
CA LEU A 112 -5.52 -12.50 7.37
C LEU A 112 -5.75 -11.48 6.23
N PHE A 113 -6.96 -10.94 6.12
CA PHE A 113 -7.27 -9.94 5.10
C PHE A 113 -6.47 -8.65 5.28
N TYR A 114 -6.27 -8.21 6.53
CA TYR A 114 -5.46 -7.02 6.80
C TYR A 114 -3.99 -7.20 6.42
N VAL A 115 -3.38 -8.32 6.76
CA VAL A 115 -2.01 -8.66 6.37
C VAL A 115 -1.86 -8.67 4.85
N LEU A 116 -2.77 -9.34 4.13
CA LEU A 116 -2.75 -9.36 2.68
C LEU A 116 -2.99 -7.98 2.06
N ALA A 117 -3.82 -7.13 2.69
CA ALA A 117 -4.03 -5.76 2.26
C ALA A 117 -2.77 -4.91 2.43
N ILE A 118 -2.04 -5.07 3.55
CA ILE A 118 -0.73 -4.42 3.76
C ILE A 118 0.28 -4.87 2.71
N VAL A 119 0.33 -6.16 2.38
CA VAL A 119 1.21 -6.67 1.33
C VAL A 119 0.86 -6.05 -0.02
N GLY A 120 -0.44 -5.92 -0.32
CA GLY A 120 -0.94 -5.17 -1.48
C GLY A 120 -0.49 -3.71 -1.50
N PHE A 121 -0.63 -3.01 -0.38
CA PHE A 121 -0.22 -1.62 -0.22
C PHE A 121 1.29 -1.44 -0.39
N ALA A 122 2.09 -2.16 0.38
CA ALA A 122 3.55 -2.03 0.38
C ALA A 122 4.15 -2.46 -0.95
N GLY A 123 3.73 -3.61 -1.49
CA GLY A 123 4.19 -4.09 -2.79
C GLY A 123 3.79 -3.13 -3.93
N GLY A 124 2.57 -2.58 -3.87
CA GLY A 124 2.10 -1.57 -4.80
C GLY A 124 2.97 -0.31 -4.76
N ASN A 125 3.28 0.20 -3.57
CA ASN A 125 4.08 1.42 -3.42
C ASN A 125 5.48 1.29 -4.02
N VAL A 126 6.16 0.14 -3.88
CA VAL A 126 7.47 -0.08 -4.52
C VAL A 126 7.40 0.11 -6.04
N PHE A 127 6.39 -0.47 -6.71
CA PHE A 127 6.24 -0.29 -8.15
C PHE A 127 5.76 1.11 -8.53
N TYR A 128 4.86 1.70 -7.74
CA TYR A 128 4.39 3.06 -7.92
C TYR A 128 5.53 4.08 -7.88
N ASP A 129 6.37 4.02 -6.85
CA ASP A 129 7.52 4.92 -6.67
C ASP A 129 8.50 4.75 -7.82
N SER A 130 8.76 3.51 -8.25
CA SER A 130 9.65 3.25 -9.38
C SER A 130 9.15 3.82 -10.72
N LEU A 131 7.86 4.17 -10.85
CA LEU A 131 7.31 4.76 -12.07
C LEU A 131 7.58 6.27 -12.19
N ILE A 132 7.95 6.96 -11.11
CA ILE A 132 8.15 8.43 -11.13
C ILE A 132 9.20 8.86 -12.17
N VAL A 133 10.24 8.04 -12.37
CA VAL A 133 11.32 8.28 -13.34
C VAL A 133 10.85 8.22 -14.80
N THR A 134 9.70 7.62 -15.06
CA THR A 134 9.06 7.60 -16.39
C THR A 134 8.12 8.79 -16.61
N VAL A 135 7.68 9.42 -15.52
CA VAL A 135 6.67 10.48 -15.50
C VAL A 135 7.31 11.86 -15.48
N ALA A 136 8.43 12.02 -14.79
CA ALA A 136 9.07 13.31 -14.58
C ALA A 136 10.59 13.28 -14.89
N PRO A 137 11.14 14.37 -15.47
CA PRO A 137 12.58 14.51 -15.63
C PRO A 137 13.24 14.72 -14.26
N LYS A 138 14.53 14.40 -14.15
CA LYS A 138 15.31 14.49 -12.89
C LYS A 138 15.13 15.81 -12.15
N GLN A 139 15.06 16.94 -12.86
CA GLN A 139 14.94 18.28 -12.29
C GLN A 139 13.57 18.55 -11.63
N LYS A 140 12.55 17.72 -11.89
CA LYS A 140 11.19 17.89 -11.37
C LYS A 140 10.74 16.72 -10.48
N LEU A 141 11.62 15.76 -10.18
CA LEU A 141 11.27 14.60 -9.38
C LEU A 141 10.75 15.01 -8.00
N ASP A 142 11.49 15.88 -7.31
CA ASP A 142 11.14 16.33 -5.96
C ASP A 142 9.78 17.04 -5.93
N PHE A 143 9.51 17.90 -6.91
CA PHE A 143 8.23 18.59 -7.04
C PHE A 143 7.08 17.62 -7.31
N VAL A 144 7.28 16.65 -8.21
CA VAL A 144 6.24 15.67 -8.56
C VAL A 144 5.97 14.72 -7.39
N SER A 145 7.02 14.29 -6.68
CA SER A 145 6.90 13.50 -5.45
C SER A 145 6.14 14.27 -4.37
N ALA A 146 6.53 15.53 -4.11
CA ALA A 146 5.85 16.39 -3.16
C ALA A 146 4.36 16.63 -3.51
N LEU A 147 4.05 16.77 -4.81
CA LEU A 147 2.67 16.86 -5.29
C LEU A 147 1.89 15.56 -5.01
N GLY A 148 2.47 14.39 -5.32
CA GLY A 148 1.90 13.09 -4.99
C GLY A 148 1.58 12.96 -3.51
N TYR A 149 2.58 13.21 -2.67
CA TYR A 149 2.46 13.14 -1.22
C TYR A 149 1.39 14.11 -0.67
N SER A 150 1.36 15.36 -1.18
CA SER A 150 0.35 16.35 -0.77
C SER A 150 -1.07 15.92 -1.16
N LEU A 151 -1.26 15.38 -2.37
CA LEU A 151 -2.54 14.82 -2.80
C LEU A 151 -2.90 13.57 -2.00
N GLY A 152 -1.92 12.76 -1.59
CA GLY A 152 -2.11 11.63 -0.69
C GLY A 152 -2.73 12.03 0.64
N TYR A 153 -2.16 13.04 1.32
CA TYR A 153 -2.75 13.57 2.56
C TYR A 153 -4.16 14.11 2.36
N LEU A 154 -4.39 14.87 1.29
CA LEU A 154 -5.72 15.40 1.01
C LEU A 154 -6.73 14.27 0.74
N GLY A 155 -6.39 13.30 -0.10
CA GLY A 155 -7.28 12.19 -0.45
C GLY A 155 -7.58 11.27 0.72
N GLY A 156 -6.52 10.88 1.44
CA GLY A 156 -6.65 10.09 2.66
C GLY A 156 -7.45 10.82 3.73
N GLY A 157 -7.15 12.09 3.98
CA GLY A 157 -7.87 12.92 4.95
C GLY A 157 -9.34 13.15 4.59
N VAL A 158 -9.66 13.39 3.32
CA VAL A 158 -11.04 13.58 2.85
C VAL A 158 -11.87 12.32 3.07
N LEU A 159 -11.38 11.15 2.63
CA LEU A 159 -12.13 9.92 2.82
C LEU A 159 -12.19 9.52 4.30
N PHE A 160 -11.09 9.69 5.04
CA PHE A 160 -11.08 9.42 6.48
C PHE A 160 -12.07 10.30 7.24
N GLY A 161 -12.13 11.60 6.94
CA GLY A 161 -13.11 12.52 7.53
C GLY A 161 -14.55 12.11 7.24
N LEU A 162 -14.85 11.67 6.00
CA LEU A 162 -16.16 11.14 5.64
C LEU A 162 -16.49 9.86 6.41
N ASN A 163 -15.54 8.94 6.52
CA ASN A 163 -15.70 7.67 7.25
C ASN A 163 -15.87 7.89 8.77
N VAL A 164 -15.17 8.89 9.35
CA VAL A 164 -15.37 9.32 10.74
C VAL A 164 -16.76 9.93 10.92
N LEU A 165 -17.19 10.83 10.03
CA LEU A 165 -18.53 11.42 10.08
C LEU A 165 -19.61 10.34 10.00
N MET A 166 -19.43 9.35 9.12
CA MET A 166 -20.32 8.21 8.98
C MET A 166 -20.36 7.36 10.25
N THR A 167 -19.23 7.19 10.93
CA THR A 167 -19.15 6.44 12.20
C THR A 167 -19.76 7.19 13.38
N LEU A 168 -19.62 8.52 13.42
CA LEU A 168 -20.18 9.38 14.47
C LEU A 168 -21.68 9.62 14.31
N LYS A 169 -22.18 9.67 13.08
CA LYS A 169 -23.60 9.91 12.76
C LYS A 169 -24.17 8.87 11.77
N PRO A 170 -24.18 7.57 12.12
CA PRO A 170 -24.56 6.49 11.21
C PRO A 170 -26.00 6.63 10.69
N GLN A 171 -26.90 7.23 11.46
CA GLN A 171 -28.31 7.40 11.10
C GLN A 171 -28.51 8.31 9.88
N ILE A 172 -27.65 9.32 9.69
CA ILE A 172 -27.69 10.21 8.51
C ILE A 172 -27.40 9.42 7.22
N PHE A 173 -26.63 8.34 7.34
CA PHE A 173 -26.26 7.46 6.24
C PHE A 173 -27.16 6.22 6.14
N GLY A 174 -28.25 6.15 6.93
CA GLY A 174 -29.17 5.01 6.94
C GLY A 174 -28.60 3.74 7.58
N LEU A 175 -27.57 3.86 8.41
CA LEU A 175 -26.89 2.74 9.05
C LEU A 175 -27.41 2.49 10.47
N ALA A 176 -27.47 1.22 10.86
CA ALA A 176 -28.01 0.80 12.16
C ALA A 176 -27.12 1.20 13.35
N GLY A 177 -25.81 1.35 13.14
CA GLY A 177 -24.88 1.75 14.19
C GLY A 177 -23.47 2.02 13.69
N SER A 178 -22.61 2.42 14.64
CA SER A 178 -21.19 2.75 14.36
C SER A 178 -20.40 1.56 13.82
N ALA A 179 -20.72 0.34 14.24
CA ALA A 179 -20.05 -0.85 13.75
C ALA A 179 -20.28 -1.09 12.25
N ASP A 180 -21.52 -0.90 11.78
CA ASP A 180 -21.84 -1.03 10.35
C ASP A 180 -21.22 0.11 9.54
N ALA A 181 -21.12 1.31 10.11
CA ALA A 181 -20.38 2.42 9.50
C ALA A 181 -18.89 2.12 9.34
N VAL A 182 -18.23 1.56 10.36
CA VAL A 182 -16.82 1.18 10.24
C VAL A 182 -16.64 0.08 9.19
N ARG A 183 -17.51 -0.94 9.18
CA ARG A 183 -17.47 -1.99 8.16
C ARG A 183 -17.63 -1.41 6.76
N LEU A 184 -18.63 -0.53 6.56
CA LEU A 184 -18.86 0.13 5.27
C LEU A 184 -17.66 1.00 4.87
N SER A 185 -16.96 1.61 5.83
CA SER A 185 -15.75 2.41 5.57
C SER A 185 -14.63 1.59 4.92
N PHE A 186 -14.50 0.29 5.24
CA PHE A 186 -13.54 -0.56 4.53
C PHE A 186 -13.92 -0.77 3.06
N MET A 187 -15.21 -0.90 2.78
CA MET A 187 -15.70 -0.98 1.39
C MET A 187 -15.51 0.35 0.65
N THR A 188 -15.75 1.50 1.28
CA THR A 188 -15.52 2.80 0.64
C THR A 188 -14.04 3.01 0.33
N VAL A 189 -13.13 2.60 1.21
CA VAL A 189 -11.67 2.62 0.94
C VAL A 189 -11.31 1.73 -0.25
N ALA A 190 -11.85 0.51 -0.33
CA ALA A 190 -11.59 -0.40 -1.44
C ALA A 190 -12.02 0.19 -2.78
N VAL A 191 -13.23 0.75 -2.84
CA VAL A 191 -13.76 1.41 -4.05
C VAL A 191 -12.96 2.67 -4.38
N TRP A 192 -12.62 3.49 -3.39
CA TRP A 192 -11.82 4.69 -3.56
C TRP A 192 -10.46 4.38 -4.15
N TRP A 193 -9.74 3.42 -3.56
CA TRP A 193 -8.43 3.03 -4.03
C TRP A 193 -8.50 2.48 -5.46
N ALA A 194 -9.44 1.58 -5.75
CA ALA A 194 -9.60 1.03 -7.10
C ALA A 194 -9.94 2.13 -8.13
N ALA A 195 -10.88 3.02 -7.82
CA ALA A 195 -11.34 4.06 -8.74
C ALA A 195 -10.25 5.10 -9.03
N PHE A 196 -9.58 5.59 -8.00
CA PHE A 196 -8.56 6.64 -8.14
C PHE A 196 -7.19 6.10 -8.57
N ALA A 197 -6.97 4.79 -8.56
CA ALA A 197 -5.81 4.19 -9.19
C ALA A 197 -5.93 4.09 -10.73
N LEU A 198 -7.16 4.10 -11.29
CA LEU A 198 -7.38 3.97 -12.74
C LEU A 198 -6.64 5.00 -13.61
N PRO A 199 -6.59 6.31 -13.27
CA PRO A 199 -5.86 7.29 -14.07
C PRO A 199 -4.40 6.92 -14.29
N LEU A 200 -3.72 6.38 -13.28
CA LEU A 200 -2.33 5.91 -13.41
C LEU A 200 -2.24 4.83 -14.49
N PHE A 201 -3.10 3.82 -14.42
CA PHE A 201 -3.09 2.70 -15.36
C PHE A 201 -3.47 3.12 -16.79
N LEU A 202 -4.26 4.17 -16.97
CA LEU A 202 -4.66 4.67 -18.29
C LEU A 202 -3.64 5.64 -18.91
N PHE A 203 -3.03 6.53 -18.12
CA PHE A 203 -2.29 7.68 -18.65
C PHE A 203 -0.78 7.69 -18.37
N VAL A 204 -0.28 6.86 -17.45
CA VAL A 204 1.16 6.69 -17.26
C VAL A 204 1.68 5.68 -18.28
N LYS A 205 2.65 6.08 -19.09
CA LYS A 205 3.29 5.19 -20.07
C LYS A 205 4.53 4.56 -19.46
N GLU A 206 4.59 3.24 -19.45
CA GLU A 206 5.79 2.51 -19.07
C GLU A 206 6.67 2.32 -20.30
N THR A 207 7.94 2.73 -20.20
CA THR A 207 8.94 2.45 -21.23
C THR A 207 9.31 0.96 -21.18
N LYS A 208 9.14 0.24 -22.30
CA LYS A 208 9.51 -1.18 -22.40
C LYS A 208 11.01 -1.35 -22.20
N ALA A 209 11.44 -2.30 -21.37
CA ALA A 209 12.85 -2.63 -21.20
C ALA A 209 13.43 -3.21 -22.50
N PRO A 210 14.67 -2.85 -22.89
CA PRO A 210 15.38 -3.55 -23.95
C PRO A 210 15.85 -4.90 -23.42
N SER A 211 15.32 -5.98 -24.01
CA SER A 211 15.58 -7.41 -23.69
C SER A 211 15.05 -7.91 -22.33
N SER A 212 14.12 -8.86 -22.41
CA SER A 212 13.63 -9.63 -21.26
C SER A 212 14.71 -10.62 -20.84
N LYS A 213 15.43 -10.35 -19.73
CA LYS A 213 16.09 -11.43 -19.00
C LYS A 213 15.02 -12.29 -18.32
N ARG A 214 15.20 -13.62 -18.36
CA ARG A 214 14.27 -14.62 -17.81
C ARG A 214 14.08 -14.40 -16.31
N ILE A 215 12.83 -14.31 -15.82
CA ILE A 215 12.48 -14.05 -14.40
C ILE A 215 13.26 -14.94 -13.40
N GLY A 216 13.59 -16.19 -13.75
CA GLY A 216 14.42 -17.04 -12.89
C GLY A 216 15.87 -16.55 -12.73
N ALA A 217 16.52 -16.08 -13.79
CA ALA A 217 17.87 -15.53 -13.74
C ALA A 217 17.91 -14.17 -13.00
N VAL A 218 16.78 -13.47 -13.01
CA VAL A 218 16.57 -12.21 -12.28
C VAL A 218 16.58 -12.44 -10.78
N ILE A 219 15.80 -13.41 -10.30
CA ILE A 219 15.72 -13.74 -8.88
C ILE A 219 17.10 -14.18 -8.34
N CYS A 220 17.79 -15.07 -9.06
CA CYS A 220 19.15 -15.49 -8.69
C CYS A 220 20.15 -14.32 -8.67
N GLY A 221 20.15 -13.47 -9.70
CA GLY A 221 21.04 -12.31 -9.76
C GLY A 221 20.77 -11.28 -8.65
N SER A 222 19.51 -11.17 -8.22
CA SER A 222 19.11 -10.25 -7.14
C SER A 222 19.53 -10.77 -5.78
N LEU A 223 19.42 -12.09 -5.55
CA LEU A 223 19.93 -12.73 -4.34
C LEU A 223 21.46 -12.64 -4.25
N ASP A 224 22.17 -12.80 -5.37
CA ASP A 224 23.61 -12.59 -5.43
C ASP A 224 23.99 -11.13 -5.17
N GLN A 225 23.25 -10.18 -5.74
CA GLN A 225 23.48 -8.75 -5.55
C GLN A 225 23.20 -8.33 -4.09
N LEU A 226 22.13 -8.85 -3.48
CA LEU A 226 21.85 -8.67 -2.05
C LEU A 226 22.95 -9.27 -1.18
N ALA A 227 23.43 -10.47 -1.51
CA ALA A 227 24.53 -11.11 -0.78
C ALA A 227 25.83 -10.31 -0.90
N THR A 228 26.11 -9.72 -2.07
CA THR A 228 27.26 -8.81 -2.25
C THR A 228 27.07 -7.50 -1.51
N THR A 229 25.89 -6.86 -1.59
CA THR A 229 25.60 -5.63 -0.84
C THR A 229 25.63 -5.85 0.67
N PHE A 230 25.14 -6.97 1.20
CA PHE A 230 25.27 -7.31 2.62
C PHE A 230 26.73 -7.51 3.02
N ARG A 231 27.54 -8.10 2.13
CA ARG A 231 28.98 -8.29 2.33
C ARG A 231 29.75 -6.95 2.26
N GLU A 232 29.29 -6.00 1.45
CA GLU A 232 29.86 -4.65 1.31
C GLU A 232 29.37 -3.65 2.37
N ILE A 233 28.14 -3.75 2.86
CA ILE A 233 27.62 -2.96 3.99
C ILE A 233 28.45 -3.19 5.25
N ARG A 234 29.02 -4.40 5.40
CA ARG A 234 29.98 -4.72 6.47
C ARG A 234 31.29 -3.91 6.38
N ARG A 235 31.61 -3.30 5.22
CA ARG A 235 32.72 -2.34 5.06
C ARG A 235 32.35 -0.90 5.42
N PHE A 236 31.07 -0.51 5.35
CA PHE A 236 30.61 0.84 5.68
C PHE A 236 30.08 0.92 7.12
N ARG A 237 31.01 0.84 8.09
CA ARG A 237 30.71 0.93 9.55
C ARG A 237 29.78 2.10 9.91
N THR A 238 29.97 3.27 9.28
CA THR A 238 29.21 4.50 9.57
C THR A 238 27.72 4.40 9.21
N VAL A 239 27.37 3.66 8.15
CA VAL A 239 25.97 3.47 7.74
C VAL A 239 25.27 2.46 8.66
N PHE A 240 26.00 1.44 9.12
CA PHE A 240 25.49 0.45 10.08
C PHE A 240 25.17 1.08 11.45
N THR A 241 26.02 2.00 11.93
CA THR A 241 25.78 2.73 13.20
C THR A 241 24.61 3.72 13.13
N PHE A 242 24.18 4.13 11.93
CA PHE A 242 23.06 5.06 11.77
C PHE A 242 21.69 4.36 11.64
N LEU A 243 21.70 3.07 11.29
CA LEU A 243 20.49 2.27 11.02
C LEU A 243 20.08 1.33 12.18
N VAL A 244 20.94 1.16 13.19
CA VAL A 244 20.73 0.34 14.39
C VAL A 244 20.77 1.23 15.62
#